data_AF-A0AAD4U7R8-F1
#
_entry.id   AF-A0AAD4U7R8-F1
#
_cell.length_a   1.000
_cell.length_b   1.000
_cell.length_c   1.000
_cell.angle_alpha   90.00
_cell.angle_beta   90.00
_cell.angle_gamma   90.00
#
_symmetry.space_group_name_H-M   'P 1'
#
loop_
_entity.id
_entity.type
_entity.pdbx_description
1 polymer ?
#
loop_
_entity_poly.entity_id
_entity_poly.type
_entity_poly.pdbx_seq_one_letter_code
_entity_poly.pdbx_strand_id
1 'polypeptide(L)' 'MELKAAALSYTGCIESEVLKVMRHMAKNIGHVNKNMTKFTTIKNKHASSKLLKISMIPQLNSRAIEEFASPLLGQS' A
#
# COMPACT_ATOMS: atom_id res chain seq x y z
N MET A 1 0.38 -4.07 24.33
CA MET A 1 1.41 -3.05 24.63
C MET A 1 2.79 -3.48 24.10
N GLU A 2 3.15 -4.77 24.18
CA GLU A 2 4.46 -5.30 23.71
C GLU A 2 4.77 -5.19 22.22
N LEU A 3 3.80 -5.38 21.31
CA LEU A 3 4.09 -5.35 19.86
C LEU A 3 4.60 -3.99 19.36
N LYS A 4 4.16 -2.88 19.95
CA LYS A 4 4.61 -1.53 19.56
C LYS A 4 6.07 -1.28 19.96
N ALA A 5 6.54 -1.87 21.07
CA ALA A 5 7.92 -1.74 21.52
C ALA A 5 8.90 -2.55 20.65
N ALA A 6 8.47 -3.72 20.14
CA ALA A 6 9.32 -4.57 19.30
C ALA A 6 9.63 -3.95 17.92
N ALA A 7 8.64 -3.33 17.27
CA ALA A 7 8.84 -2.65 15.99
C ALA A 7 9.85 -1.49 16.14
N LEU A 8 9.71 -0.67 17.18
CA LEU A 8 10.62 0.44 17.44
C LEU A 8 12.05 -0.02 17.74
N SER A 9 12.23 -1.07 18.55
CA SER A 9 13.56 -1.55 18.97
C SER A 9 14.37 -2.12 17.80
N TYR A 10 13.73 -2.82 16.87
CA TYR A 10 14.43 -3.46 15.75
C TYR A 10 14.54 -2.55 14.52
N THR A 11 13.49 -1.81 14.14
CA THR A 11 13.48 -1.01 12.90
C THR A 11 13.65 0.49 13.12
N GLY A 12 13.58 0.98 14.36
CA GLY A 12 13.61 2.41 14.67
C GLY A 12 12.38 3.18 14.15
N CYS A 13 11.37 2.48 13.64
CA CYS A 13 10.22 3.11 12.99
C CYS A 13 9.09 3.36 13.99
N ILE A 14 8.67 4.61 14.13
CA ILE A 14 7.46 4.96 14.88
C ILE A 14 6.23 4.96 13.97
N GLU A 15 5.08 4.61 14.53
CA GLU A 15 3.81 4.44 13.81
C GLU A 15 3.44 5.66 12.96
N SER A 16 3.62 6.88 13.47
CA SER A 16 3.29 8.12 12.77
C SER A 16 4.10 8.34 11.49
N GLU A 17 5.37 7.94 11.48
CA GLU A 17 6.25 8.10 10.31
C GLU A 17 5.95 7.03 9.26
N VAL A 18 5.74 5.79 9.69
CA VAL A 18 5.36 4.68 8.78
C VAL A 18 3.99 4.96 8.15
N LEU A 19 3.06 5.53 8.92
CA LEU A 19 1.72 5.85 8.45
C LEU A 19 1.76 6.75 7.20
N LYS A 20 2.61 7.79 7.18
CA LYS A 20 2.76 8.67 6.01
C LYS A 20 3.15 7.87 4.75
N VAL A 21 4.14 6.98 4.87
CA VAL A 21 4.59 6.12 3.77
C VAL A 21 3.49 5.15 3.34
N MET A 22 2.79 4.53 4.29
CA MET A 22 1.69 3.60 4.01
C MET A 22 0.55 4.26 3.23
N ARG A 23 0.20 5.51 3.52
CA ARG A 23 -0.81 6.25 2.74
C ARG A 23 -0.40 6.42 1.29
N HIS A 24 0.86 6.78 1.03
CA HIS A 24 1.38 6.90 -0.34
C HIS A 24 1.42 5.55 -1.06
N MET A 25 1.81 4.47 -0.37
CA MET A 25 1.75 3.11 -0.92
C MET A 25 0.32 2.72 -1.30
N ALA A 26 -0.65 2.97 -0.41
CA ALA A 26 -2.06 2.69 -0.63
C ALA A 26 -2.63 3.49 -1.81
N LYS A 27 -2.28 4.77 -1.93
CA LYS A 27 -2.66 5.60 -3.09
C LYS A 27 -2.18 4.98 -4.41
N ASN A 28 -0.92 4.55 -4.46
CA ASN A 28 -0.35 3.96 -5.66
C ASN A 28 -1.04 2.64 -6.03
N ILE A 29 -1.31 1.78 -5.04
CA ILE A 29 -2.08 0.54 -5.22
C ILE A 29 -3.48 0.84 -5.76
N GLY A 30 -4.18 1.79 -5.14
CA GLY A 30 -5.51 2.22 -5.60
C GLY A 30 -5.50 2.72 -7.03
N HIS A 31 -4.55 3.59 -7.40
CA HIS A 31 -4.43 4.11 -8.76
C HIS A 31 -4.19 3.01 -9.80
N VAL A 32 -3.28 2.08 -9.53
CA VAL A 32 -2.94 1.02 -10.50
C VAL A 32 -4.03 -0.05 -10.58
N ASN A 33 -4.78 -0.28 -9.51
CA ASN A 33 -5.87 -1.26 -9.51
C ASN A 33 -7.17 -0.73 -10.09
N LYS A 34 -7.47 0.57 -9.89
CA LYS A 34 -8.63 1.25 -10.49
C LYS A 34 -8.35 1.80 -11.90
N ASN A 35 -7.21 1.43 -12.51
CA ASN A 35 -6.78 1.88 -13.84
C ASN A 35 -6.71 3.42 -14.00
N MET A 36 -6.40 4.13 -12.91
CA MET A 36 -6.27 5.61 -12.87
C MET A 36 -4.87 6.11 -13.25
N THR A 37 -3.98 5.22 -13.70
CA THR A 37 -2.62 5.56 -14.12
C THR A 37 -2.18 4.73 -15.32
N LYS A 38 -1.37 5.32 -16.20
CA LYS A 38 -0.76 4.63 -17.35
C LYS A 38 0.46 3.80 -16.93
N PHE A 39 0.98 3.99 -15.72
CA PHE A 39 2.18 3.30 -15.23
C PHE A 39 1.86 1.92 -14.64
N THR A 40 1.63 0.91 -15.50
CA THR A 40 1.17 -0.43 -15.11
C THR A 40 2.25 -1.52 -15.14
N THR A 41 3.45 -1.23 -15.64
CA THR A 41 4.54 -2.22 -15.84
C THR A 41 4.85 -3.04 -14.58
N ILE A 42 4.89 -2.41 -13.41
CA ILE A 42 5.21 -3.10 -12.15
C ILE A 42 4.07 -4.01 -11.68
N LYS A 43 2.81 -3.60 -11.85
CA LYS A 43 1.64 -4.47 -11.60
C LYS A 43 1.70 -5.69 -12.52
N ASN A 44 1.91 -5.47 -13.81
CA ASN A 44 1.97 -6.56 -14.80
C ASN A 44 3.11 -7.55 -14.51
N LYS A 45 4.31 -7.06 -14.12
CA LYS A 45 5.43 -7.90 -13.69
C LYS A 45 5.00 -8.85 -12.54
N HIS A 46 4.33 -8.32 -11.53
CA HIS A 46 3.88 -9.07 -10.34
C HIS A 46 2.53 -9.78 -10.53
N ALA A 47 1.92 -9.72 -11.71
CA ALA A 47 0.74 -10.53 -12.06
C ALA A 47 1.14 -11.92 -12.59
N SER A 48 2.42 -12.13 -12.89
CA SER A 48 2.96 -13.41 -13.32
C SER A 48 2.94 -14.45 -12.19
N SER A 49 2.69 -15.72 -12.54
CA SER A 49 2.86 -16.86 -11.63
C SER A 49 4.28 -16.97 -11.06
N LYS A 50 5.31 -16.48 -11.77
CA LYS A 50 6.69 -16.46 -11.28
C LYS A 50 6.85 -15.61 -10.01
N LEU A 51 6.01 -14.59 -9.85
CA LEU A 51 5.95 -13.74 -8.66
C LEU A 51 4.65 -13.97 -7.89
N LEU A 52 4.16 -15.22 -7.93
CA LEU A 52 3.01 -15.71 -7.17
C LEU A 52 1.72 -14.90 -7.39
N LYS A 53 1.64 -14.17 -8.51
CA LYS A 53 0.51 -13.29 -8.87
C LYS A 53 0.15 -12.29 -7.75
N ILE A 54 1.12 -11.85 -6.94
CA ILE A 54 0.84 -11.05 -5.73
C ILE A 54 0.11 -9.73 -6.02
N SER A 55 0.26 -9.16 -7.22
CA SER A 55 -0.46 -7.93 -7.60
C SER A 55 -1.96 -8.14 -7.86
N MET A 56 -2.41 -9.40 -7.94
CA MET A 56 -3.79 -9.78 -8.23
C MET A 56 -4.58 -10.19 -6.98
N ILE A 57 -3.97 -10.17 -5.79
CA ILE A 57 -4.65 -10.62 -4.57
C ILE A 57 -5.80 -9.64 -4.22
N PRO A 58 -6.97 -10.15 -3.76
CA PRO A 58 -8.15 -9.31 -3.51
C PRO A 58 -7.93 -8.29 -2.38
N GLN A 59 -7.00 -8.52 -1.47
CA GLN A 59 -6.65 -7.64 -0.35
C GLN A 59 -6.13 -6.27 -0.84
N LEU A 60 -5.54 -6.21 -2.04
CA LEU A 60 -5.09 -4.96 -2.66
C LEU A 60 -6.26 -4.08 -3.18
N ASN A 61 -7.50 -4.59 -3.12
CA ASN A 61 -8.73 -3.85 -3.41
C ASN A 61 -9.61 -3.71 -2.16
N SER A 62 -9.06 -3.97 -0.97
CA SER A 62 -9.81 -3.89 0.27
C SER A 62 -10.10 -2.44 0.70
N ARG A 63 -11.12 -2.29 1.55
CA ARG A 63 -11.47 -1.00 2.20
C ARG A 63 -10.29 -0.36 2.93
N ALA A 64 -9.40 -1.15 3.52
CA ALA A 64 -8.22 -0.63 4.20
C ALA A 64 -7.30 0.17 3.25
N ILE A 65 -7.10 -0.30 2.00
CA ILE A 65 -6.32 0.43 1.00
C ILE A 65 -6.99 1.77 0.67
N GLU A 66 -8.32 1.79 0.57
CA GLU A 66 -9.06 3.03 0.32
C GLU A 66 -8.95 4.01 1.49
N GLU A 67 -9.09 3.53 2.73
CA GLU A 67 -8.96 4.34 3.94
C GLU A 67 -7.56 4.92 4.11
N PHE A 68 -6.51 4.15 3.83
CA PHE A 68 -5.13 4.67 3.85
C PHE A 68 -4.88 5.67 2.72
N ALA A 69 -5.46 5.48 1.54
CA ALA A 69 -5.28 6.39 0.40
C ALA A 69 -6.08 7.70 0.55
N SER A 70 -7.26 7.65 1.19
CA SER A 70 -8.24 8.74 1.23
C SER A 70 -7.67 10.12 1.61
N PRO A 71 -6.79 10.26 2.61
CA PRO A 71 -6.22 11.57 2.98
C PRO A 71 -5.37 12.23 1.88
N LEU A 72 -4.99 11.48 0.83
CA LEU A 72 -4.19 11.96 -0.29
C LEU A 72 -5.01 12.15 -1.58
N LEU A 73 -6.30 11.80 -1.59
CA LEU A 73 -7.16 11.82 -2.78
C LEU A 73 -8.02 13.10 -2.90
N GLY A 74 -7.93 14.01 -1.93
CA GLY A 74 -8.57 15.33 -1.97
C GLY A 74 -8.92 15.89 -0.59
N GLN A 75 -8.03 16.71 -0.03
CA GLN A 75 -8.45 17.98 0.56
C GLN A 75 -8.43 18.97 -0.61
N SER A 76 -9.61 19.36 -1.09
CA SER A 76 -9.82 20.47 -2.00
C SER A 76 -10.25 21.70 -1.21
#